data_AF-K9FJ67-F1
#
_entry.id   AF-K9FJ67-F1
#
_cell.length_a   1.000
_cell.length_b   1.000
_cell.length_c   1.000
_cell.angle_alpha   90.00
_cell.angle_beta   90.00
_cell.angle_gamma   90.00
#
_symmetry.space_group_name_H-M   'P 1'
#
loop_
_entity.id
_entity.type
_entity.pdbx_description
1 polymer ?
#
loop_
_entity_poly.entity_id
_entity_poly.type
_entity_poly.pdbx_seq_one_letter_code
_entity_poly.pdbx_strand_id
1 'polypeptide(L)'
;MQRDTLNEFRAGRKNLIVATDVLEEGIDISACSLVVCYNKPANLKSFVQRRGRARHRESTYAVMISDEDELLSLHKWQELEKAMIKAYQDDERQHQEAYEIEATEERVKERLWVEKTKY
;
A
#
# COMPACT_ATOMS: atom_id res chain seq x y z
N MET A 1 23.80 -12.14 -9.28
CA MET A 1 23.48 -13.05 -8.16
C MET A 1 22.04 -12.90 -7.63
N GLN A 2 21.63 -11.75 -7.10
CA GLN A 2 20.24 -11.55 -6.62
C GLN A 2 19.20 -11.60 -7.76
N ARG A 3 19.42 -10.84 -8.85
CA ARG A 3 18.54 -10.86 -10.04
C ARG A 3 18.42 -12.25 -10.68
N ASP A 4 19.53 -12.99 -10.78
CA ASP A 4 19.54 -14.33 -11.38
C ASP A 4 18.71 -15.31 -10.55
N THR A 5 18.83 -15.25 -9.22
CA THR A 5 18.04 -16.07 -8.31
C THR A 5 16.54 -15.77 -8.43
N LEU A 6 16.17 -14.50 -8.54
CA LEU A 6 14.78 -14.09 -8.75
C LEU A 6 14.26 -14.53 -10.12
N ASN A 7 15.08 -14.41 -11.17
CA ASN A 7 14.71 -14.85 -12.51
C ASN A 7 14.52 -16.37 -12.58
N GLU A 8 15.36 -17.14 -11.90
CA GLU A 8 15.21 -18.60 -11.76
C GLU A 8 13.97 -18.97 -10.97
N PHE A 9 13.63 -18.22 -9.92
CA PHE A 9 12.39 -18.42 -9.16
C PHE A 9 11.15 -18.13 -10.02
N ARG A 10 11.15 -17.00 -10.74
CA ARG A 10 10.09 -16.64 -11.70
C ARG A 10 9.93 -17.66 -12.82
N ALA A 11 11.04 -18.26 -13.27
CA ALA A 11 11.05 -19.31 -14.28
C ALA A 11 10.71 -20.70 -13.72
N GLY A 12 10.42 -20.83 -12.41
CA GLY A 12 10.11 -22.11 -11.76
C GLY A 12 11.29 -23.05 -11.57
N ARG A 13 12.53 -22.63 -11.90
CA ARG A 13 13.76 -23.40 -11.65
C ARG A 13 14.13 -23.43 -10.17
N LYS A 14 13.71 -22.41 -9.41
CA LYS A 14 13.71 -22.37 -7.94
C LYS A 14 12.28 -22.21 -7.45
N ASN A 15 11.93 -22.88 -6.36
CA ASN A 15 10.58 -22.84 -5.77
C ASN A 15 10.57 -22.37 -4.30
N LEU A 16 11.74 -22.06 -3.74
CA LEU A 16 11.90 -21.52 -2.39
C LEU A 16 12.98 -20.44 -2.38
N ILE A 17 12.70 -19.34 -1.68
CA ILE A 17 13.66 -18.28 -1.38
C ILE A 17 13.66 -18.08 0.13
N VAL A 18 14.86 -18.04 0.72
CA VAL A 18 15.08 -17.64 2.12
C VAL A 18 15.86 -16.33 2.10
N ALA A 19 15.39 -15.35 2.85
CA ALA A 19 15.89 -13.99 2.79
C ALA A 19 15.71 -13.22 4.10
N THR A 20 16.50 -12.17 4.27
CA THR A 20 16.36 -11.18 5.33
C THR A 20 15.56 -9.97 4.84
N ASP A 21 15.18 -9.08 5.77
CA ASP A 21 14.34 -7.88 5.50
C ASP A 21 14.91 -6.93 4.43
N VAL A 22 16.20 -7.08 4.06
CA VAL A 22 16.84 -6.39 2.92
C VAL A 22 16.10 -6.61 1.60
N LEU A 23 15.30 -7.68 1.46
CA LEU A 23 14.52 -7.92 0.24
C LEU A 23 13.15 -7.23 0.22
N GLU A 24 12.77 -6.47 1.24
CA GLU A 24 11.42 -5.87 1.33
C GLU A 24 11.19 -4.69 0.41
N GLU A 25 12.21 -3.85 0.20
CA GLU A 25 12.07 -2.65 -0.62
C GLU A 25 12.63 -2.84 -2.03
N GLY A 26 11.81 -2.53 -3.03
CA GLY A 26 12.23 -2.47 -4.43
C GLY A 26 12.40 -3.83 -5.14
N ILE A 27 12.13 -4.95 -4.48
CA ILE A 27 12.19 -6.28 -5.10
C ILE A 27 10.80 -6.81 -5.43
N ASP A 28 10.46 -6.67 -6.70
CA ASP A 28 9.28 -7.28 -7.30
C ASP A 28 9.44 -8.81 -7.33
N ILE A 29 8.71 -9.52 -6.47
CA ILE A 29 8.64 -10.99 -6.51
C ILE A 29 7.25 -11.36 -7.01
N SER A 30 7.18 -12.32 -7.94
CA SER A 30 5.93 -12.90 -8.38
C SER A 30 5.09 -13.36 -7.19
N ALA A 31 3.78 -13.32 -7.34
CA ALA A 31 2.89 -13.74 -6.26
C ALA A 31 3.16 -15.22 -5.89
N CYS A 32 3.49 -15.43 -4.63
CA CYS A 32 3.81 -16.71 -4.02
C CYS A 32 2.55 -17.40 -3.50
N SER A 33 2.53 -18.73 -3.50
CA SER A 33 1.50 -19.54 -2.84
C SER A 33 1.66 -19.54 -1.31
N LEU A 34 2.88 -19.35 -0.81
CA LEU A 34 3.17 -19.31 0.62
C LEU A 34 4.23 -18.24 0.91
N VAL A 35 3.97 -17.42 1.92
CA VAL A 35 4.93 -16.45 2.47
C VAL A 35 4.96 -16.65 3.97
N VAL A 36 6.15 -16.91 4.50
CA VAL A 36 6.37 -17.15 5.93
C VAL A 36 7.35 -16.12 6.46
N CYS A 37 6.94 -15.37 7.47
CA CYS A 37 7.78 -14.39 8.14
C CYS A 37 8.18 -14.90 9.52
N TYR A 38 9.49 -15.05 9.78
CA TYR A 38 9.98 -15.51 11.08
C TYR A 38 9.85 -14.46 12.18
N ASN A 39 9.75 -13.18 11.81
CA ASN A 39 9.62 -12.06 12.73
C ASN A 39 8.35 -11.24 12.42
N LYS A 40 7.84 -10.56 13.43
CA LYS A 40 6.76 -9.57 13.26
C LYS A 40 7.16 -8.48 12.25
N PRO A 41 6.19 -7.93 11.48
CA PRO A 41 6.47 -6.78 10.62
C PRO A 41 6.93 -5.57 11.45
N ALA A 42 7.92 -4.84 10.96
CA ALA A 42 8.45 -3.66 11.64
C ALA A 42 7.47 -2.48 11.66
N ASN A 43 6.67 -2.34 10.60
CA ASN A 43 5.66 -1.30 10.44
C ASN A 43 4.56 -1.75 9.46
N LEU A 44 3.53 -0.92 9.27
CA LEU A 44 2.40 -1.23 8.39
C LEU A 44 2.83 -1.41 6.92
N LYS A 45 3.80 -0.62 6.44
CA LYS A 45 4.32 -0.75 5.07
C LYS A 45 4.93 -2.14 4.85
N SER A 46 5.79 -2.60 5.76
CA SER A 46 6.36 -3.95 5.71
C SER A 46 5.28 -5.02 5.74
N PHE A 47 4.25 -4.87 6.59
CA PHE A 47 3.11 -5.81 6.62
C PHE A 47 2.41 -5.90 5.26
N VAL A 48 2.03 -4.76 4.67
CA VAL A 48 1.31 -4.70 3.38
C VAL A 48 2.18 -5.26 2.24
N GLN A 49 3.48 -4.92 2.22
CA GLN A 49 4.40 -5.43 1.20
C GLN A 49 4.63 -6.94 1.30
N ARG A 50 4.83 -7.48 2.52
CA ARG A 50 4.98 -8.92 2.76
C ARG A 50 3.69 -9.67 2.40
N ARG A 51 2.53 -9.19 2.86
CA ARG A 51 1.20 -9.75 2.52
C ARG A 51 0.95 -9.70 1.02
N GLY A 52 1.37 -8.65 0.33
CA GLY A 52 1.23 -8.47 -1.11
C GLY A 52 1.97 -9.54 -1.94
N ARG A 53 2.99 -10.21 -1.37
CA ARG A 53 3.64 -11.36 -2.01
C ARG A 53 2.73 -12.61 -2.00
N ALA A 54 1.79 -12.72 -1.06
CA ALA A 54 0.82 -13.81 -0.97
C ALA A 54 -0.59 -13.35 -1.40
N ARG A 55 -0.71 -12.74 -2.59
CA ARG A 55 -1.95 -12.08 -3.04
C ARG A 55 -2.92 -12.93 -3.87
N HIS A 56 -2.58 -14.17 -4.22
CA HIS A 56 -3.53 -15.05 -4.93
C HIS A 56 -4.55 -15.64 -3.96
N ARG A 57 -5.71 -16.06 -4.47
CA ARG A 57 -6.86 -16.51 -3.66
C ARG A 57 -6.52 -17.67 -2.71
N GLU A 58 -5.60 -18.53 -3.12
CA GLU A 58 -5.18 -19.71 -2.35
C GLU A 58 -3.80 -19.52 -1.70
N SER A 59 -3.27 -18.29 -1.73
CA SER A 59 -2.00 -17.98 -1.09
C SER A 59 -2.16 -17.91 0.44
N THR A 60 -1.16 -18.39 1.16
CA THR A 60 -1.10 -18.31 2.62
C THR A 60 -0.01 -17.33 3.05
N TYR A 61 -0.37 -16.41 3.95
CA TYR A 61 0.57 -15.53 4.64
C TYR A 61 0.64 -15.92 6.12
N ALA A 62 1.80 -16.41 6.56
CA ALA A 62 2.04 -16.84 7.93
C ALA A 62 3.11 -15.96 8.59
N VAL A 63 2.85 -15.55 9.83
CA VAL A 63 3.81 -14.80 10.66
C VAL A 63 4.08 -15.63 11.90
N MET A 64 5.34 -15.99 12.12
CA MET A 64 5.78 -16.58 13.37
C MET A 64 6.03 -15.46 14.37
N ILE A 65 5.45 -15.61 15.55
CA ILE A 65 5.51 -14.68 16.66
C ILE A 65 5.64 -15.48 17.95
N SER A 66 6.20 -14.86 18.98
CA SER A 66 6.22 -15.45 20.31
C SER A 66 4.82 -15.38 20.94
N ASP A 67 4.51 -16.30 21.86
CA ASP A 67 3.23 -16.30 22.61
C ASP A 67 2.99 -14.97 23.35
N GLU A 68 4.07 -14.30 23.78
CA GLU A 68 4.00 -12.98 24.43
C GLU A 68 3.60 -11.86 23.45
N ASP A 69 3.97 -11.96 22.17
CA ASP A 69 3.58 -11.01 21.12
C ASP A 69 2.17 -11.32 20.55
N GLU A 70 1.65 -12.55 20.74
CA GLU A 70 0.46 -13.09 20.07
C GLU A 70 -0.81 -12.26 20.33
N LEU A 71 -0.97 -11.75 21.55
CA LEU A 71 -2.17 -11.01 21.99
C LEU A 71 -2.42 -9.69 21.21
N LEU A 72 -1.43 -9.20 20.47
CA LEU A 72 -1.45 -7.91 19.76
C LEU A 72 -1.38 -8.03 18.23
N SER A 73 -1.28 -9.25 17.68
CA SER A 73 -0.31 -9.50 16.61
C SER A 73 -0.79 -9.51 15.16
N LEU A 74 -2.02 -9.94 14.84
CA LEU A 74 -2.50 -10.09 13.44
C LEU A 74 -3.73 -9.23 13.14
N HIS A 75 -4.75 -9.30 13.99
CA HIS A 75 -5.95 -8.47 13.84
C HIS A 75 -5.62 -6.97 13.82
N LYS A 76 -4.68 -6.54 14.67
CA LYS A 76 -4.21 -5.15 14.70
C LYS A 76 -3.70 -4.68 13.33
N TRP A 77 -2.90 -5.49 12.64
CA TRP A 77 -2.37 -5.11 11.33
C TRP A 77 -3.45 -5.04 10.27
N GLN A 78 -4.42 -5.96 10.30
CA GLN A 78 -5.57 -5.91 9.40
C GLN A 78 -6.41 -4.66 9.62
N GLU A 79 -6.66 -4.26 10.87
CA GLU A 79 -7.40 -3.03 11.18
C GLU A 79 -6.61 -1.78 10.79
N LEU A 80 -5.29 -1.74 11.02
CA LEU A 80 -4.43 -0.66 10.55
C LEU A 80 -4.43 -0.54 9.02
N GLU A 81 -4.38 -1.67 8.31
CA GLU A 81 -4.46 -1.70 6.84
C GLU A 81 -5.82 -1.18 6.35
N LYS A 82 -6.92 -1.61 6.96
CA LYS A 82 -8.27 -1.10 6.63
C LYS A 82 -8.40 0.40 6.89
N ALA A 83 -7.91 0.87 8.04
CA ALA A 83 -7.93 2.28 8.40
C ALA A 83 -7.10 3.12 7.42
N MET A 84 -5.95 2.62 7.00
CA MET A 84 -5.12 3.24 5.96
C MET A 84 -5.88 3.33 4.63
N ILE A 85 -6.46 2.24 4.15
CA ILE A 85 -7.24 2.21 2.90
C ILE A 85 -8.39 3.23 2.96
N LYS A 86 -9.12 3.27 4.07
CA LYS A 86 -10.22 4.21 4.27
C LYS A 86 -9.74 5.67 4.23
N ALA A 87 -8.65 5.99 4.93
CA ALA A 87 -8.10 7.34 4.93
C ALA A 87 -7.70 7.81 3.51
N TYR A 88 -7.10 6.92 2.71
CA TYR A 88 -6.79 7.22 1.31
C TYR A 88 -8.03 7.46 0.45
N GLN A 89 -9.08 6.64 0.62
CA GLN A 89 -10.35 6.82 -0.12
C GLN A 89 -11.09 8.08 0.30
N ASP A 90 -10.99 8.47 1.57
CA ASP A 90 -11.61 9.69 2.09
C ASP A 90 -10.92 10.94 1.52
N ASP A 91 -9.58 10.93 1.45
CA ASP A 91 -8.78 12.00 0.85
C ASP A 91 -9.07 12.18 -0.66
N GLU A 92 -9.14 11.08 -1.42
CA GLU A 92 -9.50 11.11 -2.85
C GLU A 92 -10.91 11.68 -3.07
N ARG A 93 -11.88 11.33 -2.22
CA ARG A 93 -13.23 11.89 -2.27
C ARG A 93 -13.25 13.38 -2.01
N GLN A 94 -12.54 13.86 -0.99
CA GLN A 94 -12.45 15.28 -0.68
C GLN A 94 -11.81 16.09 -1.81
N HIS A 95 -10.76 15.54 -2.43
CA HIS A 95 -10.08 16.17 -3.55
C HIS A 95 -10.98 16.26 -4.79
N GLN A 96 -11.77 15.21 -5.04
CA GLN A 96 -12.76 15.20 -6.11
C GLN A 96 -13.90 16.21 -5.87
N GLU A 97 -14.43 16.28 -4.65
CA GLU A 97 -15.45 17.26 -4.26
C GLU A 97 -14.94 18.70 -4.40
N ALA A 98 -13.70 18.98 -4.01
CA ALA A 98 -13.07 20.29 -4.18
C ALA A 98 -12.95 20.68 -5.66
N TYR A 99 -12.52 19.76 -6.52
CA TYR A 99 -12.49 20.00 -7.97
C TYR A 99 -13.87 20.25 -8.57
N GLU A 100 -14.91 19.53 -8.12
CA GLU A 100 -16.27 19.73 -8.61
C GLU A 100 -16.82 21.10 -8.21
N ILE A 101 -16.53 21.57 -6.99
CA ILE A 101 -16.87 22.91 -6.52
C ILE A 101 -16.14 23.98 -7.36
N GLU A 102 -14.83 23.82 -7.60
CA GLU A 102 -14.05 24.75 -8.44
C GLU A 102 -14.49 24.74 -9.92
N ALA A 103 -14.88 23.58 -10.44
CA ALA A 103 -15.36 23.41 -11.82
C ALA A 103 -16.80 23.90 -12.01
N THR A 104 -17.53 24.17 -10.93
CA THR A 104 -18.86 24.75 -11.00
C THR A 104 -18.72 26.22 -11.43
N GLU A 105 -19.14 26.54 -12.65
CA GLU A 105 -19.23 27.94 -13.12
C GLU A 105 -20.20 28.72 -12.22
N GLU A 106 -19.67 29.47 -11.24
CA GLU A 106 -20.45 30.48 -10.56
C GLU A 106 -21.01 31.45 -11.62
N ARG A 107 -22.35 31.52 -11.72
CA ARG A 107 -23.01 32.59 -12.47
C ARG A 107 -22.77 33.90 -11.71
N VAL A 108 -21.63 34.53 -11.95
CA VAL A 108 -21.33 35.89 -11.51
C VAL A 108 -22.38 36.80 -12.14
N LYS A 109 -23.42 37.14 -11.37
CA LYS A 109 -24.57 37.93 -11.85
C LYS A 109 -24.17 39.36 -12.22
N GLU A 110 -23.10 39.89 -11.66
CA GLU A 110 -22.64 41.25 -11.94
C GLU A 110 -21.12 41.31 -12.00
N ARG A 111 -20.59 41.64 -13.18
CA ARG A 111 -19.19 42.01 -13.35
C ARG A 111 -19.10 43.54 -13.21
N LEU A 112 -18.51 44.03 -12.13
CA LEU A 112 -18.18 45.44 -12.00
C LEU A 112 -16.89 45.73 -12.78
N TRP A 113 -17.01 46.56 -13.81
CA TRP A 113 -15.87 47.13 -14.52
C TRP A 113 -15.41 48.38 -13.78
N VAL A 114 -14.14 48.42 -13.39
CA VAL A 114 -13.50 49.64 -12.88
C VAL A 114 -12.70 50.25 -14.02
N GLU A 115 -13.09 51.44 -14.49
CA GLU A 115 -12.31 52.17 -15.48
C GLU A 115 -10.99 52.65 -14.86
N LYS A 116 -9.91 52.55 -15.63
CA LYS A 116 -8.59 53.05 -15.23
C LYS A 116 -8.70 54.55 -14.95
N THR A 117 -8.39 54.93 -13.72
CA THR A 117 -8.19 56.33 -13.35
C THR A 117 -7.02 56.90 -14.16
N LYS A 118 -7.29 57.92 -14.98
CA LYS A 118 -6.25 58.70 -15.63
C LYS A 118 -5.55 59.54 -14.56
N TYR A 119 -4.26 59.29 -14.33
CA TYR A 119 -3.35 60.27 -13.75
C TYR A 119 -2.85 61.19 -14.86
#